data_AF-A0A0K8RFB0-F1
#
_entry.id   AF-A0A0K8RFB0-F1
#
_cell.length_a   1.000
_cell.length_b   1.000
_cell.length_c   1.000
_cell.angle_alpha   90.00
_cell.angle_beta   90.00
_cell.angle_gamma   90.00
#
_symmetry.space_group_name_H-M   'P 1'
#
loop_
_entity.id
_entity.type
_entity.pdbx_description
1 polymer ?
#
loop_
_entity_poly.entity_id
_entity_poly.type
_entity_poly.pdbx_seq_one_letter_code
_entity_poly.pdbx_strand_id
1 'polypeptide(L)'
;MSIINKCLGLCRTVLKRRILASGLCHLNVAERHAEGRCSPAIHTSCARRDLMEFFEPKENWGAQEVKSGKSWSTDELRIKSNSDLHKLWYVLLKELNMLLTMEEAAKEACEYFPSPERIDKVRESMDNLETVVRERNEAYFLLETGETGEQPWILRENIFGLVTKYAKREHLVPRNSNPKGYFLLWRNKDLADFLRLYREKALNREESFARRDRRKVMSLLKRFPNTDRAVLAQQYPGVDLDKVEELLSLNIFTGYAQH
;
A
#
# COMPACT_ATOMS: atom_id res chain seq x y z
N MET A 1 -42.93 -2.32 -12.77
CA MET A 1 -43.40 -0.95 -13.05
C MET A 1 -42.36 0.03 -12.53
N SER A 2 -41.55 0.54 -13.47
CA SER A 2 -40.59 1.68 -13.41
C SER A 2 -40.90 2.72 -12.31
N ILE A 3 -39.98 3.15 -11.42
CA ILE A 3 -38.85 4.11 -11.59
C ILE A 3 -39.24 5.35 -12.42
N ILE A 4 -38.73 6.55 -12.06
CA ILE A 4 -38.83 7.89 -12.72
C ILE A 4 -39.66 8.84 -11.80
N ASN A 5 -39.21 9.95 -11.18
CA ASN A 5 -38.29 11.05 -11.49
C ASN A 5 -37.73 11.65 -10.17
N LYS A 6 -36.43 11.89 -10.00
CA LYS A 6 -35.61 13.04 -10.47
C LYS A 6 -35.93 14.39 -9.82
N CYS A 7 -34.92 14.84 -9.08
CA CYS A 7 -34.58 16.19 -8.64
C CYS A 7 -34.96 17.29 -9.62
N LEU A 8 -35.38 18.45 -9.11
CA LEU A 8 -35.13 19.78 -9.67
C LEU A 8 -35.53 20.84 -8.62
N GLY A 9 -34.55 21.67 -8.22
CA GLY A 9 -34.75 22.79 -7.30
C GLY A 9 -33.64 23.82 -7.51
N LEU A 10 -33.69 24.46 -8.68
CA LEU A 10 -32.81 25.55 -9.12
C LEU A 10 -33.11 26.85 -8.36
N CYS A 11 -32.07 27.39 -7.72
CA CYS A 11 -31.48 28.73 -7.93
C CYS A 11 -32.38 29.97 -8.15
N ARG A 12 -32.21 30.99 -7.28
CA ARG A 12 -32.27 32.48 -7.47
C ARG A 12 -32.71 33.12 -6.13
N THR A 13 -32.20 34.22 -5.57
CA THR A 13 -31.69 35.52 -6.07
C THR A 13 -30.80 36.17 -4.97
N VAL A 14 -29.62 36.73 -5.26
CA VAL A 14 -29.31 38.15 -5.57
C VAL A 14 -29.55 39.16 -4.43
N LEU A 15 -28.42 39.66 -3.90
CA LEU A 15 -28.11 40.98 -3.32
C LEU A 15 -29.15 41.75 -2.48
N LYS A 16 -28.79 41.99 -1.21
CA LYS A 16 -28.84 43.35 -0.62
C LYS A 16 -27.58 43.62 0.22
N ARG A 17 -26.72 44.50 -0.29
CA ARG A 17 -25.77 45.29 0.51
C ARG A 17 -26.56 46.25 1.39
N ARG A 18 -26.21 46.34 2.67
CA ARG A 18 -26.34 47.58 3.45
C ARG A 18 -25.04 47.79 4.24
N ILE A 19 -24.43 48.93 3.96
CA ILE A 19 -23.29 49.51 4.67
C ILE A 19 -23.86 50.53 5.68
N LEU A 20 -23.03 50.83 6.69
CA LEU A 20 -23.04 51.92 7.70
C LEU A 20 -23.33 51.40 9.10
N ALA A 21 -22.60 51.75 10.17
CA ALA A 21 -21.29 52.38 10.38
C ALA A 21 -20.97 52.26 11.88
N SER A 22 -19.67 52.41 12.21
CA SER A 22 -19.11 52.92 13.48
C SER A 22 -19.42 52.22 14.81
N GLY A 23 -18.36 51.67 15.40
CA GLY A 23 -18.23 51.37 16.83
C GLY A 23 -16.77 51.14 17.17
N LEU A 24 -16.01 52.22 17.38
CA LEU A 24 -14.64 52.20 17.89
C LEU A 24 -14.65 51.69 19.34
N CYS A 25 -14.15 50.49 19.57
CA CYS A 25 -13.71 50.04 20.89
C CYS A 25 -12.18 49.94 20.87
N HIS A 26 -11.54 50.94 21.50
CA HIS A 26 -10.13 50.88 21.86
C HIS A 26 -9.93 49.77 22.89
N LEU A 27 -9.24 48.70 22.49
CA LEU A 27 -8.58 47.78 23.40
C LEU A 27 -7.08 47.94 23.18
N ASN A 28 -6.44 48.63 24.12
CA ASN A 28 -4.99 48.68 24.26
C ASN A 28 -4.49 47.26 24.53
N VAL A 29 -3.86 46.63 23.53
CA VAL A 29 -3.04 45.44 23.73
C VAL A 29 -1.59 45.92 23.72
N ALA A 30 -0.97 45.86 24.88
CA ALA A 30 0.45 46.15 25.07
C ALA A 30 1.31 45.40 24.04
N GLU A 31 2.16 46.16 23.34
CA GLU A 31 3.23 45.64 22.50
C GLU A 31 4.16 44.79 23.37
N ARG A 32 3.98 43.48 23.31
CA ARG A 32 5.01 42.54 23.75
C ARG A 32 6.07 42.53 22.65
N HIS A 33 7.22 43.11 22.95
CA HIS A 33 8.45 42.90 22.20
C HIS A 33 8.62 41.39 22.00
N ALA A 34 8.37 40.93 20.77
CA ALA A 34 8.70 39.60 20.34
C ALA A 34 10.23 39.57 20.19
N GLU A 35 10.93 39.24 21.27
CA GLU A 35 12.27 38.71 21.17
C GLU A 35 12.22 37.55 20.15
N GLY A 36 12.93 37.73 19.04
CA GLY A 36 12.99 36.80 17.93
C GLY A 36 13.46 35.45 18.42
N ARG A 37 12.50 34.59 18.77
CA ARG A 37 12.74 33.17 19.02
C ARG A 37 13.14 32.61 17.66
N CYS A 38 14.45 32.44 17.48
CA CYS A 38 15.01 31.79 16.30
C CYS A 38 14.40 30.39 16.24
N SER A 39 13.48 30.17 15.30
CA SER A 39 12.99 28.82 15.02
C SER A 39 14.21 27.96 14.72
N PRO A 40 14.39 26.79 15.36
CA PRO A 40 15.49 25.92 15.02
C PRO A 40 15.34 25.55 13.54
N ALA A 41 16.36 25.87 12.75
CA ALA A 41 16.41 25.52 11.35
C ALA A 41 16.26 24.00 11.23
N ILE A 42 15.27 23.54 10.47
CA ILE A 42 14.98 22.11 10.24
C ILE A 42 15.98 21.55 9.22
N HIS A 43 17.28 21.77 9.44
CA HIS A 43 18.30 21.39 8.48
C HIS A 43 19.44 20.65 9.17
N THR A 44 19.71 19.44 8.66
CA THR A 44 20.73 18.52 9.15
C THR A 44 22.03 18.56 8.34
N SER A 45 22.11 19.33 7.25
CA SER A 45 23.29 19.44 6.38
C SER A 45 24.03 20.79 6.50
N CYS A 46 25.36 20.78 6.38
CA CYS A 46 26.19 21.97 6.52
C CYS A 46 26.16 22.92 5.30
N ALA A 47 25.83 22.40 4.11
CA ALA A 47 25.65 23.18 2.89
C ALA A 47 24.16 23.48 2.66
N ARG A 48 23.84 24.75 2.39
CA ARG A 48 22.50 25.21 2.00
C ARG A 48 22.50 25.42 0.50
N ARG A 49 21.89 24.49 -0.24
CA ARG A 49 21.66 24.68 -1.67
C ARG A 49 20.23 25.15 -1.96
N ASP A 50 19.43 25.38 -0.92
CA ASP A 50 18.04 25.83 -0.98
C ASP A 50 17.24 25.01 -2.02
N LEU A 51 16.67 25.67 -3.05
CA LEU A 51 15.92 25.01 -4.11
C LEU A 51 16.80 24.19 -5.07
N MET A 52 18.11 24.40 -5.08
CA MET A 52 19.02 23.65 -5.93
C MET A 52 19.23 22.21 -5.45
N GLU A 53 18.71 21.81 -4.28
CA GLU A 53 18.71 20.41 -3.82
C GLU A 53 17.68 19.54 -4.55
N PHE A 54 16.68 20.15 -5.20
CA PHE A 54 15.69 19.45 -6.02
C PHE A 54 16.18 19.14 -7.43
N PHE A 55 17.37 19.61 -7.79
CA PHE A 55 17.94 19.40 -9.11
C PHE A 55 19.29 18.70 -8.97
N GLU A 56 19.62 17.92 -9.98
CA GLU A 56 20.94 17.33 -10.05
C GLU A 56 22.04 18.39 -10.09
N PRO A 57 23.25 18.03 -9.63
CA PRO A 57 24.40 18.89 -9.80
C PRO A 57 24.58 19.25 -11.27
N LYS A 58 24.97 20.50 -11.53
CA LYS A 58 25.05 21.06 -12.89
C LYS A 58 25.99 20.27 -13.81
N GLU A 59 26.94 19.53 -13.23
CA GLU A 59 27.86 18.68 -13.98
C GLU A 59 27.16 17.50 -14.69
N ASN A 60 26.02 17.05 -14.17
CA ASN A 60 25.29 15.87 -14.69
C ASN A 60 24.16 16.24 -15.66
N TRP A 61 23.92 17.52 -15.91
CA TRP A 61 22.86 17.95 -16.81
C TRP A 61 23.14 17.49 -18.25
N GLY A 62 22.17 16.81 -18.87
CA GLY A 62 22.29 16.26 -20.22
C GLY A 62 23.11 14.97 -20.32
N ALA A 63 23.53 14.38 -19.19
CA ALA A 63 24.13 13.05 -19.20
C ALA A 63 23.06 11.97 -19.41
N GLN A 64 23.28 11.08 -20.37
CA GLN A 64 22.35 9.97 -20.64
C GLN A 64 22.39 8.89 -19.54
N GLU A 65 23.56 8.71 -18.93
CA GLU A 65 23.79 7.72 -17.87
C GLU A 65 24.54 8.36 -16.70
N VAL A 66 23.92 8.32 -15.52
CA VAL A 66 24.53 8.77 -14.27
C VAL A 66 24.90 7.54 -13.45
N LYS A 67 26.20 7.38 -13.17
CA LYS A 67 26.71 6.26 -12.38
C LYS A 67 26.12 6.31 -10.97
N SER A 68 25.40 5.26 -10.58
CA SER A 68 24.81 5.12 -9.26
C SER A 68 25.30 3.85 -8.55
N GLY A 69 25.39 3.92 -7.22
CA GLY A 69 25.79 2.79 -6.39
C GLY A 69 24.69 1.73 -6.25
N LYS A 70 24.96 0.73 -5.41
CA LYS A 70 23.98 -0.27 -4.95
C LYS A 70 23.00 0.36 -3.95
N SER A 71 21.79 -0.20 -3.85
CA SER A 71 20.85 0.07 -2.75
C SER A 71 21.41 -0.40 -1.39
N TRP A 72 20.94 0.23 -0.31
CA TRP A 72 21.27 -0.16 1.05
C TRP A 72 20.63 -1.49 1.41
N SER A 73 21.44 -2.45 1.86
CA SER A 73 20.93 -3.74 2.34
C SER A 73 20.50 -3.67 3.81
N THR A 74 19.55 -4.52 4.21
CA THR A 74 19.07 -4.60 5.60
C THR A 74 20.20 -4.91 6.59
N ASP A 75 21.15 -5.77 6.23
CA ASP A 75 22.29 -6.14 7.08
C ASP A 75 23.24 -4.98 7.34
N GLU A 76 23.52 -4.14 6.34
CA GLU A 76 24.34 -2.93 6.50
C GLU A 76 23.66 -1.92 7.41
N LEU A 77 22.34 -1.77 7.31
CA LEU A 77 21.53 -0.85 8.10
C LEU A 77 21.40 -1.29 9.56
N ARG A 78 21.37 -2.61 9.83
CA ARG A 78 21.33 -3.16 11.20
C ARG A 78 22.55 -2.79 12.05
N ILE A 79 23.70 -2.55 11.43
CA ILE A 79 24.94 -2.16 12.11
C ILE A 79 24.91 -0.67 12.54
N LYS A 80 24.06 0.15 11.91
CA LYS A 80 24.03 1.62 12.13
C LYS A 80 23.21 2.02 13.34
N SER A 81 23.60 3.14 13.96
CA SER A 81 22.87 3.76 15.06
C SER A 81 21.53 4.34 14.61
N ASN A 82 20.53 4.44 15.50
CA ASN A 82 19.24 5.06 15.18
C ASN A 82 19.38 6.54 14.75
N SER A 83 20.35 7.27 15.33
CA SER A 83 20.64 8.64 14.91
C SER A 83 21.16 8.73 13.48
N ASP A 84 21.96 7.76 13.03
CA ASP A 84 22.49 7.75 11.67
C ASP A 84 21.44 7.28 10.67
N LEU A 85 20.60 6.30 11.03
CA LEU A 85 19.45 5.91 10.21
C LEU A 85 18.49 7.08 9.98
N HIS A 86 18.21 7.88 11.02
CA HIS A 86 17.37 9.07 10.90
C HIS A 86 18.00 10.11 9.95
N LYS A 87 19.32 10.35 10.03
CA LYS A 87 20.01 11.24 9.08
C LYS A 87 19.97 10.67 7.65
N LEU A 88 20.22 9.37 7.50
CA LEU A 88 20.22 8.68 6.23
C LEU A 88 18.86 8.76 5.54
N TRP A 89 17.77 8.61 6.29
CA TRP A 89 16.41 8.77 5.78
C TRP A 89 16.23 10.11 5.05
N TYR A 90 16.70 11.21 5.63
CA TYR A 90 16.61 12.53 4.99
C TYR A 90 17.55 12.66 3.78
N VAL A 91 18.70 12.01 3.77
CA VAL A 91 19.56 11.98 2.58
C VAL A 91 18.84 11.28 1.43
N LEU A 92 18.26 10.10 1.69
CA LEU A 92 17.49 9.34 0.69
C LEU A 92 16.24 10.07 0.24
N LEU A 93 15.53 10.72 1.16
CA LEU A 93 14.32 11.49 0.84
C LEU A 93 14.63 12.66 -0.09
N LYS A 94 15.77 13.35 0.10
CA LYS A 94 16.18 14.44 -0.79
C LYS A 94 16.56 13.93 -2.18
N GLU A 95 17.29 12.82 -2.26
CA GLU A 95 17.58 12.16 -3.54
C GLU A 95 16.28 11.74 -4.25
N LEU A 96 15.33 11.12 -3.53
CA LEU A 96 14.05 10.71 -4.10
C LEU A 96 13.28 11.92 -4.65
N ASN A 97 13.19 13.01 -3.90
CA ASN A 97 12.51 14.21 -4.35
C ASN A 97 13.18 14.83 -5.58
N MET A 98 14.50 14.86 -5.63
CA MET A 98 15.27 15.32 -6.80
C MET A 98 15.04 14.42 -8.03
N LEU A 99 14.95 13.10 -7.85
CA LEU A 99 14.69 12.19 -8.96
C LEU A 99 13.25 12.32 -9.48
N LEU A 100 12.28 12.52 -8.58
CA LEU A 100 10.87 12.70 -8.97
C LEU A 100 10.63 14.01 -9.73
N THR A 101 11.29 15.10 -9.35
CA THR A 101 11.22 16.37 -10.11
C THR A 101 11.82 16.21 -11.51
N MET A 102 12.93 15.49 -11.63
CA MET A 102 13.53 15.20 -12.93
C MET A 102 12.68 14.24 -13.78
N GLU A 103 12.04 13.25 -13.15
CA GLU A 103 11.14 12.32 -13.84
C GLU A 103 9.96 13.06 -14.47
N GLU A 104 9.38 14.00 -13.72
CA GLU A 104 8.28 14.82 -14.22
C GLU A 104 8.73 15.80 -15.31
N ALA A 105 9.90 16.43 -15.16
CA ALA A 105 10.46 17.30 -16.18
C ALA A 105 10.76 16.55 -17.50
N ALA A 106 11.29 15.32 -17.41
CA ALA A 106 11.52 14.47 -18.58
C ALA A 106 10.21 14.07 -19.26
N LYS A 107 9.16 13.74 -18.49
CA LYS A 107 7.82 13.46 -19.02
C LYS A 107 7.23 14.68 -19.74
N GLU A 108 7.34 15.87 -19.16
CA GLU A 108 6.85 17.12 -19.76
C GLU A 108 7.60 17.45 -21.06
N ALA A 109 8.92 17.24 -21.08
CA ALA A 109 9.76 17.42 -22.26
C ALA A 109 9.59 16.29 -23.32
N CYS A 110 8.83 15.23 -23.02
CA CYS A 110 8.75 14.01 -23.82
C CYS A 110 10.13 13.36 -24.07
N GLU A 111 11.03 13.43 -23.08
CA GLU A 111 12.38 12.85 -23.13
C GLU A 111 12.48 11.59 -22.26
N TYR A 112 13.47 10.74 -22.56
CA TYR A 112 13.75 9.58 -21.72
C TYR A 112 14.44 10.00 -20.43
N PHE A 113 13.96 9.49 -19.30
CA PHE A 113 14.57 9.75 -18.01
C PHE A 113 15.99 9.14 -17.91
N PRO A 114 17.01 9.90 -17.50
CA PRO A 114 18.35 9.36 -17.27
C PRO A 114 18.34 8.35 -16.12
N SER A 115 18.72 7.09 -16.39
CA SER A 115 18.89 6.04 -15.37
C SER A 115 17.70 5.85 -14.39
N PRO A 116 16.54 5.35 -14.84
CA PRO A 116 15.33 5.16 -13.99
C PRO A 116 15.56 4.21 -12.81
N GLU A 117 16.51 3.29 -12.93
CA GLU A 117 16.93 2.37 -11.88
C GLU A 117 17.31 3.06 -10.56
N ARG A 118 17.71 4.34 -10.57
CA ARG A 118 18.04 5.07 -9.35
C ARG A 118 16.83 5.25 -8.44
N ILE A 119 15.66 5.49 -9.02
CA ILE A 119 14.41 5.65 -8.26
C ILE A 119 14.11 4.35 -7.50
N ASP A 120 14.24 3.21 -8.19
CA ASP A 120 13.98 1.90 -7.60
C ASP A 120 14.99 1.57 -6.49
N LYS A 121 16.28 1.84 -6.70
CA LYS A 121 17.33 1.64 -5.68
C LYS A 121 17.10 2.49 -4.43
N VAL A 122 16.67 3.74 -4.59
CA VAL A 122 16.38 4.65 -3.47
C VAL A 122 15.12 4.17 -2.71
N ARG A 123 14.05 3.80 -3.43
CA ARG A 123 12.83 3.25 -2.81
C ARG A 123 13.12 1.97 -2.03
N GLU A 124 13.85 1.03 -2.63
CA GLU A 124 14.28 -0.20 -1.96
C GLU A 124 15.09 0.11 -0.69
N SER A 125 15.99 1.09 -0.75
CA SER A 125 16.78 1.51 0.42
C SER A 125 15.90 2.12 1.53
N MET A 126 14.86 2.87 1.17
CA MET A 126 13.90 3.45 2.12
C MET A 126 13.04 2.35 2.77
N ASP A 127 12.53 1.40 2.00
CA ASP A 127 11.74 0.28 2.51
C ASP A 127 12.57 -0.61 3.46
N ASN A 128 13.83 -0.87 3.10
CA ASN A 128 14.78 -1.61 3.95
C ASN A 128 15.05 -0.88 5.27
N LEU A 129 15.21 0.45 5.22
CA LEU A 129 15.42 1.28 6.41
C LEU A 129 14.19 1.26 7.32
N GLU A 130 12.99 1.43 6.76
CA GLU A 130 11.73 1.35 7.50
C GLU A 130 11.58 -0.03 8.18
N THR A 131 11.91 -1.10 7.45
CA THR A 131 11.87 -2.47 7.97
C THR A 131 12.79 -2.66 9.17
N VAL A 132 14.04 -2.20 9.10
CA VAL A 132 15.00 -2.31 10.22
C VAL A 132 14.53 -1.50 11.44
N VAL A 133 13.96 -0.31 11.23
CA VAL A 133 13.42 0.50 12.33
C VAL A 133 12.18 -0.17 12.95
N ARG A 134 11.31 -0.76 12.13
CA ARG A 134 10.14 -1.54 12.58
C ARG A 134 10.57 -2.75 13.40
N GLU A 135 11.53 -3.55 12.92
CA GLU A 135 12.11 -4.70 13.63
C GLU A 135 12.63 -4.30 15.02
N ARG A 136 13.36 -3.17 15.11
CA ARG A 136 13.90 -2.66 16.38
C ARG A 136 12.80 -2.23 17.35
N ASN A 137 11.78 -1.52 16.85
CA ASN A 137 10.66 -1.07 17.66
C ASN A 137 9.83 -2.26 18.16
N GLU A 138 9.54 -3.23 17.29
CA GLU A 138 8.83 -4.45 17.65
C GLU A 138 9.57 -5.23 18.74
N ALA A 139 10.88 -5.43 18.59
CA ALA A 139 11.69 -6.10 19.61
C ALA A 139 11.67 -5.37 20.96
N TYR A 140 11.72 -4.03 20.95
CA TYR A 140 11.64 -3.22 22.16
C TYR A 140 10.28 -3.39 22.85
N PHE A 141 9.17 -3.22 22.13
CA PHE A 141 7.83 -3.33 22.71
C PHE A 141 7.51 -4.75 23.18
N LEU A 142 7.96 -5.78 22.46
CA LEU A 142 7.77 -7.17 22.88
C LEU A 142 8.46 -7.47 24.22
N LEU A 143 9.60 -6.81 24.51
CA LEU A 143 10.30 -6.97 25.79
C LEU A 143 9.64 -6.17 26.92
N GLU A 144 9.21 -4.94 26.64
CA GLU A 144 8.65 -4.03 27.66
C GLU A 144 7.18 -4.33 27.99
N THR A 145 6.33 -4.52 26.98
CA THR A 145 4.88 -4.71 27.15
C THR A 145 4.39 -6.10 26.74
N GLY A 146 5.17 -6.84 25.96
CA GLY A 146 4.74 -8.12 25.36
C GLY A 146 3.89 -7.96 24.10
N GLU A 147 3.71 -6.74 23.61
CA GLU A 147 2.98 -6.43 22.37
C GLU A 147 3.94 -5.86 21.31
N THR A 148 3.57 -5.85 20.03
CA THR A 148 4.46 -5.38 18.95
C THR A 148 4.59 -3.85 18.86
N GLY A 149 3.69 -3.10 19.52
CA GLY A 149 3.65 -1.63 19.45
C GLY A 149 3.08 -1.04 18.15
N GLU A 150 2.75 -1.89 17.17
CA GLU A 150 2.03 -1.46 15.98
C GLU A 150 0.54 -1.18 16.27
N GLN A 151 -0.12 -0.49 15.35
CA GLN A 151 -1.55 -0.20 15.47
C GLN A 151 -2.35 -1.50 15.66
N PRO A 152 -3.09 -1.67 16.77
CA PRO A 152 -3.78 -2.92 17.04
C PRO A 152 -4.98 -3.12 16.09
N TRP A 153 -5.21 -4.36 15.70
CA TRP A 153 -6.31 -4.77 14.81
C TRP A 153 -7.37 -5.55 15.58
N ILE A 154 -8.64 -5.37 15.22
CA ILE A 154 -9.75 -6.18 15.74
C ILE A 154 -10.46 -6.84 14.56
N LEU A 155 -10.78 -8.13 14.70
CA LEU A 155 -11.70 -8.81 13.79
C LEU A 155 -13.12 -8.35 14.05
N ARG A 156 -13.75 -7.75 13.04
CA ARG A 156 -15.14 -7.28 13.12
C ARG A 156 -15.86 -7.63 11.84
N GLU A 157 -17.14 -7.96 11.98
CA GLU A 157 -18.04 -8.10 10.84
C GLU A 157 -18.33 -6.72 10.21
N ASN A 158 -18.23 -6.66 8.89
CA ASN A 158 -18.64 -5.51 8.08
C ASN A 158 -20.16 -5.51 7.85
N ILE A 159 -20.71 -4.45 7.22
CA ILE A 159 -22.12 -4.34 6.81
C ILE A 159 -22.59 -5.54 5.95
N PHE A 160 -21.68 -6.18 5.24
CA PHE A 160 -21.95 -7.37 4.43
C PHE A 160 -21.85 -8.69 5.21
N GLY A 161 -21.68 -8.64 6.54
CA GLY A 161 -21.54 -9.82 7.40
C GLY A 161 -20.22 -10.57 7.22
N LEU A 162 -19.24 -9.97 6.54
CA LEU A 162 -17.90 -10.53 6.33
C LEU A 162 -16.98 -10.10 7.47
N VAL A 163 -16.24 -11.04 8.06
CA VAL A 163 -15.26 -10.76 9.12
C VAL A 163 -14.00 -10.19 8.48
N THR A 164 -13.70 -8.93 8.77
CA THR A 164 -12.53 -8.21 8.28
C THR A 164 -11.71 -7.70 9.45
N LYS A 165 -10.38 -7.57 9.27
CA LYS A 165 -9.50 -6.90 10.23
C LYS A 165 -9.70 -5.38 10.13
N TYR A 166 -10.05 -4.73 11.24
CA TYR A 166 -10.16 -3.28 11.34
C TYR A 166 -9.11 -2.72 12.29
N ALA A 167 -8.36 -1.71 11.84
CA ALA A 167 -7.40 -1.00 12.67
C ALA A 167 -8.13 -0.16 13.73
N LYS A 168 -7.75 -0.29 15.00
CA LYS A 168 -8.28 0.58 16.06
C LYS A 168 -7.77 2.00 15.85
N ARG A 169 -8.65 2.99 15.96
CA ARG A 169 -8.29 4.41 15.87
C ARG A 169 -8.41 5.06 17.24
N GLU A 170 -7.61 6.08 17.47
CA GLU A 170 -7.72 6.92 18.65
C GLU A 170 -9.01 7.74 18.58
N HIS A 171 -9.70 7.84 19.72
CA HIS A 171 -10.96 8.57 19.86
C HIS A 171 -10.89 9.44 21.12
N LEU A 172 -11.37 10.68 21.03
CA LEU A 172 -11.42 11.60 22.18
C LEU A 172 -12.38 11.13 23.26
N VAL A 173 -13.48 10.49 22.85
CA VAL A 173 -14.52 10.01 23.76
C VAL A 173 -14.57 8.49 23.76
N PRO A 174 -14.95 7.86 24.89
CA PRO A 174 -15.18 6.43 24.95
C PRO A 174 -16.19 5.99 23.88
N ARG A 175 -16.07 4.73 23.45
CA ARG A 175 -16.93 4.14 22.41
C ARG A 175 -18.41 4.34 22.69
N ASN A 176 -18.83 4.21 23.96
CA ASN A 176 -20.23 4.31 24.36
C ASN A 176 -20.80 5.75 24.31
N SER A 177 -19.95 6.76 24.23
CA SER A 177 -20.36 8.16 24.16
C SER A 177 -20.22 8.73 22.75
N ASN A 178 -19.70 7.95 21.80
CA ASN A 178 -19.46 8.40 20.44
C ASN A 178 -20.75 8.31 19.59
N PRO A 179 -21.34 9.43 19.14
CA PRO A 179 -22.56 9.40 18.33
C PRO A 179 -22.37 8.74 16.96
N LYS A 180 -21.12 8.71 16.44
CA LYS A 180 -20.75 8.03 15.19
C LYS A 180 -20.23 6.60 15.42
N GLY A 181 -20.19 6.13 16.68
CA GLY A 181 -19.42 4.97 17.12
C GLY A 181 -20.11 3.61 16.94
N TYR A 182 -21.31 3.56 16.39
CA TYR A 182 -22.14 2.36 16.40
C TYR A 182 -22.56 1.95 15.00
N PHE A 183 -21.86 0.95 14.46
CA PHE A 183 -22.46 0.09 13.43
C PHE A 183 -23.12 -1.07 14.17
N LEU A 184 -24.44 -1.06 14.25
CA LEU A 184 -25.23 -2.25 14.55
C LEU A 184 -25.35 -3.08 13.28
N LEU A 185 -25.01 -4.36 13.38
CA LEU A 185 -25.17 -5.30 12.29
C LEU A 185 -26.60 -5.83 12.31
N TRP A 186 -27.41 -5.41 11.34
CA TRP A 186 -28.75 -5.95 11.16
C TRP A 186 -28.68 -7.22 10.33
N ARG A 187 -28.99 -8.37 10.95
CA ARG A 187 -29.01 -9.67 10.28
C ARG A 187 -30.36 -9.88 9.59
N ASN A 188 -30.44 -9.44 8.34
CA ASN A 188 -31.61 -9.64 7.50
C ASN A 188 -31.52 -10.98 6.74
N LYS A 189 -32.66 -11.48 6.25
CA LYS A 189 -32.72 -12.69 5.41
C LYS A 189 -31.87 -12.53 4.14
N ASP A 190 -31.94 -11.38 3.49
CA ASP A 190 -31.16 -11.07 2.29
C ASP A 190 -29.64 -11.18 2.54
N LEU A 191 -29.19 -10.78 3.73
CA LEU A 191 -27.79 -10.90 4.12
C LEU A 191 -27.39 -12.37 4.29
N ALA A 192 -28.26 -13.19 4.87
CA ALA A 192 -28.02 -14.62 5.01
C ALA A 192 -27.93 -15.33 3.65
N ASP A 193 -28.85 -15.00 2.73
CA ASP A 193 -28.84 -15.51 1.36
C ASP A 193 -27.60 -15.04 0.59
N PHE A 194 -27.21 -13.78 0.74
CA PHE A 194 -25.96 -13.25 0.18
C PHE A 194 -24.74 -14.03 0.67
N LEU A 195 -24.64 -14.26 1.99
CA LEU A 195 -23.51 -14.99 2.57
C LEU A 195 -23.48 -16.45 2.10
N ARG A 196 -24.64 -17.10 1.94
CA ARG A 196 -24.74 -18.45 1.35
C ARG A 196 -24.19 -18.46 -0.07
N LEU A 197 -24.70 -17.59 -0.95
CA LEU A 197 -24.26 -17.48 -2.34
C LEU A 197 -22.78 -17.11 -2.45
N TYR A 198 -22.28 -16.28 -1.54
CA TYR A 198 -20.86 -15.92 -1.48
C TYR A 198 -19.98 -17.14 -1.17
N ARG A 199 -20.37 -17.98 -0.20
CA ARG A 199 -19.66 -19.22 0.13
C ARG A 199 -19.71 -20.22 -1.02
N GLU A 200 -20.87 -20.42 -1.63
CA GLU A 200 -21.02 -21.27 -2.83
C GLU A 200 -20.11 -20.79 -3.95
N LYS A 201 -20.04 -19.47 -4.19
CA LYS A 201 -19.15 -18.89 -5.18
C LYS A 201 -17.66 -19.06 -4.83
N ALA A 202 -17.29 -18.97 -3.55
CA ALA A 202 -15.93 -19.21 -3.09
C ALA A 202 -15.52 -20.68 -3.33
N LEU A 203 -16.37 -21.63 -2.93
CA LEU A 203 -16.15 -23.06 -3.20
C LEU A 203 -16.04 -23.36 -4.69
N ASN A 204 -16.95 -22.81 -5.50
CA ASN A 204 -16.90 -22.98 -6.96
C ASN A 204 -15.62 -22.41 -7.58
N ARG A 205 -15.06 -21.33 -7.01
CA ARG A 205 -13.76 -20.77 -7.45
C ARG A 205 -12.63 -21.72 -7.10
N GLU A 206 -12.56 -22.19 -5.85
CA GLU A 206 -11.54 -23.16 -5.40
C GLU A 206 -11.56 -24.43 -6.24
N GLU A 207 -12.75 -25.00 -6.48
CA GLU A 207 -12.89 -26.16 -7.37
C GLU A 207 -12.47 -25.84 -8.82
N SER A 208 -12.77 -24.64 -9.31
CA SER A 208 -12.36 -24.24 -10.66
C SER A 208 -10.84 -24.09 -10.79
N PHE A 209 -10.16 -23.60 -9.75
CA PHE A 209 -8.70 -23.58 -9.68
C PHE A 209 -8.15 -25.01 -9.67
N ALA A 210 -8.67 -25.90 -8.80
CA ALA A 210 -8.25 -27.30 -8.75
C ALA A 210 -8.47 -28.04 -10.08
N ARG A 211 -9.60 -27.80 -10.75
CA ARG A 211 -9.86 -28.34 -12.10
C ARG A 211 -8.86 -27.80 -13.13
N ARG A 212 -8.51 -26.51 -13.07
CA ARG A 212 -7.52 -25.90 -13.98
C ARG A 212 -6.14 -26.51 -13.78
N ASP A 213 -5.72 -26.65 -12.53
CA ASP A 213 -4.42 -27.23 -12.18
C ASP A 213 -4.35 -28.68 -12.63
N ARG A 214 -5.38 -29.48 -12.36
CA ARG A 214 -5.49 -30.87 -12.85
C ARG A 214 -5.41 -30.93 -14.38
N ARG A 215 -6.13 -30.07 -15.10
CA ARG A 215 -6.08 -30.01 -16.58
C ARG A 215 -4.69 -29.59 -17.08
N LYS A 216 -4.02 -28.67 -16.38
CA LYS A 216 -2.67 -28.22 -16.72
C LYS A 216 -1.67 -29.35 -16.57
N VAL A 217 -1.69 -30.07 -15.44
CA VAL A 217 -0.86 -31.26 -15.19
C VAL A 217 -1.15 -32.33 -16.24
N MET A 218 -2.42 -32.62 -16.52
CA MET A 218 -2.81 -33.60 -17.55
C MET A 218 -2.30 -33.20 -18.94
N SER A 219 -2.38 -31.91 -19.29
CA SER A 219 -1.83 -31.39 -20.55
C SER A 219 -0.30 -31.45 -20.60
N LEU A 220 0.39 -31.27 -19.47
CA LEU A 220 1.85 -31.37 -19.39
C LEU A 220 2.30 -32.80 -19.57
N LEU A 221 1.74 -33.75 -18.82
CA LEU A 221 2.04 -35.18 -18.95
C LEU A 221 1.73 -35.72 -20.34
N LYS A 222 0.64 -35.24 -20.97
CA LYS A 222 0.31 -35.60 -22.36
C LYS A 222 1.36 -35.10 -23.37
N ARG A 223 1.89 -33.89 -23.18
CA ARG A 223 2.88 -33.29 -24.10
C ARG A 223 4.30 -33.76 -23.81
N PHE A 224 4.60 -34.02 -22.54
CA PHE A 224 5.91 -34.36 -22.01
C PHE A 224 5.76 -35.56 -21.07
N PRO A 225 5.75 -36.79 -21.61
CA PRO A 225 5.51 -38.00 -20.81
C PRO A 225 6.61 -38.26 -19.77
N ASN A 226 7.84 -37.79 -20.01
CA ASN A 226 8.98 -37.98 -19.11
C ASN A 226 9.16 -36.79 -18.13
N THR A 227 8.07 -36.14 -17.69
CA THR A 227 8.18 -35.01 -16.76
C THR A 227 8.45 -35.50 -15.33
N ASP A 228 9.35 -34.82 -14.62
CA ASP A 228 9.69 -35.15 -13.23
C ASP A 228 8.48 -34.98 -12.30
N ARG A 229 8.02 -36.10 -11.73
CA ARG A 229 6.87 -36.15 -10.80
C ARG A 229 7.08 -35.29 -9.56
N ALA A 230 8.30 -35.27 -9.03
CA ALA A 230 8.64 -34.50 -7.83
C ALA A 230 8.45 -32.99 -8.04
N VAL A 231 8.83 -32.48 -9.21
CA VAL A 231 8.69 -31.07 -9.57
C VAL A 231 7.21 -30.71 -9.72
N LEU A 232 6.41 -31.58 -10.35
CA LEU A 232 4.97 -31.36 -10.50
C LEU A 232 4.24 -31.36 -9.16
N ALA A 233 4.60 -32.26 -8.23
CA ALA A 233 4.01 -32.31 -6.90
C ALA A 233 4.33 -31.04 -6.09
N GLN A 234 5.55 -30.51 -6.22
CA GLN A 234 5.94 -29.25 -5.56
C GLN A 234 5.16 -28.05 -6.10
N GLN A 235 4.96 -27.98 -7.43
CA GLN A 235 4.23 -26.88 -8.07
C GLN A 235 2.71 -26.98 -7.88
N TYR A 236 2.17 -28.20 -7.85
CA TYR A 236 0.72 -28.47 -7.77
C TYR A 236 0.38 -29.42 -6.61
N PRO A 237 0.52 -28.98 -5.35
CA PRO A 237 0.34 -29.86 -4.18
C PRO A 237 -1.09 -30.37 -4.01
N GLY A 238 -2.08 -29.69 -4.61
CA GLY A 238 -3.50 -30.09 -4.54
C GLY A 238 -3.95 -31.09 -5.61
N VAL A 239 -3.07 -31.50 -6.54
CA VAL A 239 -3.41 -32.43 -7.62
C VAL A 239 -2.87 -33.82 -7.29
N ASP A 240 -3.76 -34.80 -7.24
CA ASP A 240 -3.40 -36.21 -7.12
C ASP A 240 -2.84 -36.71 -8.46
N LEU A 241 -1.51 -36.87 -8.54
CA LEU A 241 -0.80 -37.23 -9.77
C LEU A 241 -1.12 -38.66 -10.22
N ASP A 242 -1.23 -39.59 -9.27
CA ASP A 242 -1.51 -41.01 -9.55
C ASP A 242 -2.87 -41.15 -10.24
N LYS A 243 -3.88 -40.45 -9.71
CA LYS A 243 -5.22 -40.39 -10.35
C LYS A 243 -5.21 -39.72 -11.72
N VAL A 244 -4.28 -38.82 -12.00
CA VAL A 244 -4.18 -38.17 -13.32
C VAL A 244 -3.52 -39.09 -14.34
N GLU A 245 -2.44 -39.78 -13.95
CA GLU A 245 -1.78 -40.79 -14.77
C GLU A 245 -2.70 -41.98 -15.06
N GLU A 246 -3.43 -42.46 -14.06
CA GLU A 246 -4.43 -43.53 -14.23
C GLU A 246 -5.47 -43.13 -15.30
N LEU A 247 -6.06 -41.93 -15.20
CA LEU A 247 -7.00 -41.43 -16.21
C LEU A 247 -6.38 -41.28 -17.60
N LEU A 248 -5.12 -40.88 -17.69
CA LEU A 248 -4.40 -40.80 -18.96
C LEU A 248 -4.20 -42.20 -19.56
N SER A 249 -3.79 -43.18 -18.75
CA SER A 249 -3.58 -44.57 -19.18
C SER A 249 -4.87 -45.23 -19.68
N LEU A 250 -6.00 -44.99 -19.00
CA LEU A 250 -7.33 -45.50 -19.39
C LEU A 250 -7.81 -44.89 -20.72
N ASN A 251 -7.56 -43.59 -20.93
CA ASN A 251 -7.91 -42.90 -22.18
C ASN A 251 -7.05 -43.33 -23.38
N ILE A 252 -5.82 -43.79 -23.14
CA ILE A 252 -4.98 -44.38 -24.20
C ILE A 252 -5.58 -45.74 -24.60
N PHE A 253 -5.98 -46.57 -23.64
CA PHE A 253 -6.53 -47.91 -23.90
C PHE A 253 -7.87 -47.90 -24.66
N THR A 254 -8.76 -46.94 -24.38
CA THR A 254 -10.04 -46.81 -25.11
C THR A 254 -9.88 -46.36 -26.56
N GLY A 255 -8.82 -45.62 -26.90
CA GLY A 255 -8.51 -45.22 -28.27
C GLY A 255 -7.97 -46.36 -29.14
N TYR A 256 -7.28 -47.35 -28.55
CA TYR A 256 -6.78 -48.53 -29.27
C TYR A 256 -7.79 -49.68 -29.38
N ALA A 257 -8.82 -49.72 -28.52
CA ALA A 257 -9.85 -50.77 -28.53
C ALA A 257 -10.97 -50.56 -29.58
N GLN A 258 -10.99 -49.42 -30.27
CA GLN A 258 -11.98 -49.09 -31.31
C GLN A 258 -11.50 -49.38 -32.75
N HIS A 259 -10.38 -50.08 -32.91
CA HIS A 259 -9.82 -50.52 -34.19
C HIS A 259 -9.78 -52.05 -34.31
#